data_AF-A0A0K9YT33-F1
#
_entry.id   AF-A0A0K9YT33-F1
#
_cell.length_a   1.000
_cell.length_b   1.000
_cell.length_c   1.000
_cell.angle_alpha   90.00
_cell.angle_beta   90.00
_cell.angle_gamma   90.00
#
_symmetry.space_group_name_H-M   'P 1'
#
loop_
_entity.id
_entity.type
_entity.pdbx_description
1 polymer ?
#
loop_
_entity_poly.entity_id
_entity_poly.type
_entity_poly.pdbx_seq_one_letter_code
_entity_poly.pdbx_strand_id
1 'polypeptide(L)'
;MQTVRDIRHNQDGVVIPNGFRANGWSSVLSHEMNVLFQAICYVVTEKETKAEMEKALDEIEGLQGTFTELVAEGFKSEEDFKGYVNLLNRFKAFLGRSNIEYPASREEAIQLFIKWGLVIDNGDVWDVPVHPFPDASELFQLSEAEAMALAHIKLESLVHPVFSRLVMMLHEKDENAFNLSKNDLKEMLGTNDAMLAEVLIKLTPYMEEAIENVLDIPDDEPMSFAIVWERIYEDFLGQQFSSNVQ
;
A
#
# COMPACT_ATOMS: atom_id res chain seq x y z
N MET A 1 -13.32 5.38 -15.81
CA MET A 1 -12.18 4.58 -15.33
C MET A 1 -10.93 5.28 -15.80
N GLN A 2 -10.05 5.68 -14.89
CA GLN A 2 -8.76 6.28 -15.18
C GLN A 2 -7.69 5.19 -15.12
N THR A 3 -6.70 5.23 -16.01
CA THR A 3 -5.62 4.25 -16.09
C THR A 3 -4.24 4.89 -15.97
N VAL A 4 -3.18 4.06 -15.90
CA VAL A 4 -1.79 4.53 -15.89
C VAL A 4 -1.48 5.31 -17.16
N ARG A 5 -1.92 4.82 -18.34
CA ARG A 5 -1.65 5.51 -19.60
C ARG A 5 -2.30 6.89 -19.71
N ASP A 6 -3.41 7.13 -19.00
CA ASP A 6 -4.05 8.46 -18.93
C ASP A 6 -3.20 9.49 -18.16
N ILE A 7 -2.38 9.05 -17.20
CA ILE A 7 -1.71 9.95 -16.25
C ILE A 7 -0.18 9.90 -16.29
N ARG A 8 0.41 8.91 -16.96
CA ARG A 8 1.86 8.70 -17.04
C ARG A 8 2.65 9.89 -17.61
N HIS A 9 2.01 10.74 -18.43
CA HIS A 9 2.67 11.93 -18.97
C HIS A 9 2.69 13.12 -17.99
N ASN A 10 1.96 13.02 -16.88
CA ASN A 10 1.83 14.08 -15.87
C ASN A 10 2.63 13.78 -14.59
N GLN A 11 3.40 12.69 -14.57
CA GLN A 11 4.17 12.26 -13.41
C GLN A 11 5.57 11.84 -13.84
N ASP A 12 6.57 12.23 -13.06
CA ASP A 12 7.94 11.74 -13.24
C ASP A 12 8.05 10.33 -12.64
N GLY A 13 8.41 9.34 -13.46
CA GLY A 13 8.67 7.97 -13.04
C GLY A 13 7.51 6.99 -13.23
N VAL A 14 7.63 5.81 -12.60
CA VAL A 14 6.67 4.71 -12.75
C VAL A 14 5.41 4.97 -11.97
N VAL A 15 4.27 4.91 -12.63
CA VAL A 15 2.97 5.04 -11.98
C VAL A 15 2.54 3.69 -11.43
N ILE A 16 2.62 3.50 -10.11
CA ILE A 16 2.05 2.35 -9.41
C ILE A 16 0.74 2.80 -8.75
N PRO A 17 -0.43 2.27 -9.14
CA PRO A 17 -1.69 2.68 -8.54
C PRO A 17 -1.73 2.45 -7.03
N ASN A 18 -2.04 3.50 -6.26
CA ASN A 18 -2.20 3.41 -4.80
C ASN A 18 -3.23 2.32 -4.40
N GLY A 19 -4.23 2.10 -5.25
CA GLY A 19 -5.23 1.03 -5.09
C GLY A 19 -4.62 -0.37 -4.95
N PHE A 20 -3.45 -0.64 -5.52
CA PHE A 20 -2.77 -1.93 -5.37
C PHE A 20 -2.44 -2.24 -3.91
N ARG A 21 -1.90 -1.26 -3.18
CA ARG A 21 -1.64 -1.42 -1.75
C ARG A 21 -2.90 -1.22 -0.92
N ALA A 22 -3.65 -0.16 -1.20
CA ALA A 22 -4.83 0.24 -0.43
C ALA A 22 -5.93 -0.83 -0.43
N ASN A 23 -6.08 -1.56 -1.54
CA ASN A 23 -7.06 -2.63 -1.66
C ASN A 23 -6.49 -4.02 -1.40
N GLY A 24 -5.35 -4.11 -0.70
CA GLY A 24 -4.83 -5.35 -0.13
C GLY A 24 -4.07 -6.27 -1.08
N TRP A 25 -3.93 -5.93 -2.36
CA TRP A 25 -3.28 -6.80 -3.35
C TRP A 25 -1.83 -7.12 -3.00
N SER A 26 -1.07 -6.12 -2.55
CA SER A 26 0.34 -6.33 -2.17
C SER A 26 0.53 -7.34 -1.04
N SER A 27 -0.51 -7.58 -0.24
CA SER A 27 -0.49 -8.46 0.93
C SER A 27 -0.97 -9.88 0.64
N VAL A 28 -1.83 -10.06 -0.36
CA VAL A 28 -2.39 -11.37 -0.73
C VAL A 28 -1.64 -12.06 -1.86
N LEU A 29 -0.88 -11.30 -2.65
CA LEU A 29 -0.03 -11.83 -3.71
C LEU A 29 1.32 -12.31 -3.17
N SER A 30 1.85 -13.36 -3.78
CA SER A 30 3.21 -13.82 -3.54
C SER A 30 4.25 -12.79 -3.98
N HIS A 31 5.51 -13.01 -3.62
CA HIS A 31 6.58 -12.08 -3.98
C HIS A 31 6.74 -11.94 -5.49
N GLU A 32 6.77 -13.05 -6.22
CA GLU A 32 6.91 -13.07 -7.68
C GLU A 32 5.74 -12.39 -8.40
N MET A 33 4.50 -12.54 -7.89
CA MET A 33 3.34 -11.85 -8.45
C MET A 33 3.40 -10.34 -8.16
N ASN A 34 3.86 -9.94 -6.97
CA ASN A 34 4.07 -8.53 -6.64
C ASN A 34 5.12 -7.88 -7.56
N VAL A 35 6.27 -8.54 -7.77
CA VAL A 35 7.33 -8.06 -8.66
C VAL A 35 6.80 -7.97 -10.10
N LEU A 36 6.07 -8.98 -10.57
CA LEU A 36 5.46 -8.97 -11.90
C LEU A 36 4.48 -7.82 -12.08
N PHE A 37 3.63 -7.54 -11.10
CA PHE A 37 2.68 -6.41 -11.18
C PHE A 37 3.42 -5.06 -11.28
N GLN A 38 4.47 -4.86 -10.50
CA GLN A 38 5.29 -3.65 -10.58
C GLN A 38 6.01 -3.53 -11.93
N ALA A 39 6.53 -4.63 -12.46
CA ALA A 39 7.13 -4.68 -13.78
C ALA A 39 6.11 -4.34 -14.89
N ILE A 40 4.86 -4.80 -14.74
CA ILE A 40 3.77 -4.42 -15.66
C ILE A 40 3.49 -2.92 -15.58
N CYS A 41 3.40 -2.34 -14.38
CA CYS A 41 3.24 -0.89 -14.22
C CYS A 41 4.38 -0.12 -14.90
N TYR A 42 5.62 -0.60 -14.78
CA TYR A 42 6.79 -0.04 -15.47
C TYR A 42 6.63 -0.09 -16.99
N VAL A 43 6.37 -1.25 -17.59
CA VAL A 43 6.28 -1.35 -19.06
C VAL A 43 5.06 -0.61 -19.62
N VAL A 44 3.94 -0.55 -18.88
CA VAL A 44 2.76 0.24 -19.27
C VAL A 44 3.05 1.73 -19.24
N THR A 45 3.87 2.18 -18.29
CA THR A 45 4.35 3.57 -18.23
C THR A 45 5.27 3.86 -19.43
N GLU A 46 6.23 2.99 -19.72
CA GLU A 46 7.35 3.30 -20.63
C GLU A 46 7.14 2.92 -22.10
N LYS A 47 6.24 1.99 -22.42
CA LYS A 47 6.12 1.41 -23.77
C LYS A 47 4.81 1.78 -24.45
N GLU A 48 4.78 1.73 -25.77
CA GLU A 48 3.62 2.14 -26.55
C GLU A 48 2.81 0.98 -27.10
N THR A 49 3.43 -0.17 -27.32
CA THR A 49 2.76 -1.34 -27.87
C THR A 49 2.93 -2.56 -26.98
N LYS A 50 1.97 -3.48 -27.03
CA LYS A 50 2.03 -4.75 -26.30
C LYS A 50 3.28 -5.57 -26.64
N ALA A 51 3.71 -5.57 -27.90
CA ALA A 51 4.93 -6.24 -28.33
C ALA A 51 6.19 -5.64 -27.67
N GLU A 52 6.27 -4.32 -27.53
CA GLU A 52 7.34 -3.66 -26.79
C GLU A 52 7.27 -3.95 -25.29
N MET A 53 6.06 -4.03 -24.72
CA MET A 53 5.84 -4.36 -23.32
C MET A 53 6.28 -5.80 -23.01
N GLU A 54 5.88 -6.76 -23.82
CA GLU A 54 6.27 -8.17 -23.70
C GLU A 54 7.79 -8.32 -23.78
N LYS A 55 8.42 -7.71 -24.79
CA LYS A 55 9.87 -7.71 -24.92
C LYS A 55 10.56 -7.07 -23.71
N ALA A 56 10.03 -5.94 -23.21
CA ALA A 56 10.61 -5.28 -22.05
C ALA A 56 10.46 -6.13 -20.78
N LEU A 57 9.36 -6.88 -20.61
CA LEU A 57 9.21 -7.82 -19.49
C LEU A 57 10.21 -8.98 -19.57
N ASP A 58 10.53 -9.46 -20.77
CA ASP A 58 11.56 -10.50 -20.98
C ASP A 58 12.96 -10.03 -20.57
N GLU A 59 13.24 -8.74 -20.74
CA GLU A 59 14.54 -8.13 -20.46
C GLU A 59 14.74 -7.79 -18.97
N ILE A 60 13.71 -7.91 -18.12
CA ILE A 60 13.83 -7.64 -16.68
C ILE A 60 14.44 -8.85 -15.96
N GLU A 61 15.71 -8.70 -15.54
CA GLU A 61 16.46 -9.74 -14.81
C GLU A 61 15.72 -10.24 -13.57
N GLY A 62 15.06 -9.35 -12.81
CA GLY A 62 14.30 -9.71 -11.61
C GLY A 62 13.07 -10.59 -11.86
N LEU A 63 12.63 -10.75 -13.11
CA LEU A 63 11.56 -11.67 -13.49
C LEU A 63 12.09 -13.02 -14.00
N GLN A 64 13.39 -13.11 -14.29
CA GLN A 64 13.98 -14.36 -14.77
C GLN A 64 13.94 -15.42 -13.67
N GLY A 65 13.41 -16.60 -14.00
CA GLY A 65 13.22 -17.67 -13.03
C GLY A 65 12.04 -17.48 -12.07
N THR A 66 11.21 -16.45 -12.25
CA THR A 66 9.92 -16.39 -11.56
C THR A 66 9.01 -17.51 -12.06
N PHE A 67 8.19 -18.08 -11.17
CA PHE A 67 7.27 -19.19 -11.45
C PHE A 67 7.91 -20.51 -11.91
N THR A 68 9.25 -20.62 -11.97
CA THR A 68 9.93 -21.88 -12.28
C THR A 68 9.98 -22.82 -11.06
N GLU A 69 10.28 -24.09 -11.29
CA GLU A 69 10.50 -25.05 -10.21
C GLU A 69 11.63 -24.58 -9.29
N LEU A 70 11.41 -24.68 -7.98
CA LEU A 70 12.38 -24.24 -6.98
C LEU A 70 13.48 -25.29 -6.84
N VAL A 71 14.73 -24.84 -6.97
CA VAL A 71 15.93 -25.67 -6.88
C VAL A 71 16.67 -25.31 -5.58
N ALA A 72 16.91 -26.29 -4.71
CA ALA A 72 17.44 -26.04 -3.36
C ALA A 72 18.83 -25.38 -3.38
N GLU A 73 19.63 -25.70 -4.40
CA GLU A 73 20.97 -25.12 -4.66
C GLU A 73 20.94 -23.61 -4.94
N GLY A 74 19.77 -23.05 -5.29
CA GLY A 74 19.57 -21.62 -5.49
C GLY A 74 19.44 -20.82 -4.19
N PHE A 75 19.39 -21.48 -3.03
CA PHE A 75 19.18 -20.86 -1.73
C PHE A 75 20.46 -20.85 -0.89
N LYS A 76 20.61 -19.84 -0.02
CA LYS A 76 21.78 -19.70 0.86
C LYS A 76 21.89 -20.83 1.88
N SER A 77 20.76 -21.42 2.26
CA SER A 77 20.68 -22.52 3.21
C SER A 77 19.44 -23.38 2.94
N GLU A 78 19.45 -24.61 3.46
CA GLU A 78 18.28 -25.50 3.43
C GLU A 78 17.10 -24.92 4.25
N GLU A 79 17.40 -24.16 5.31
CA GLU A 79 16.39 -23.48 6.11
C GLU A 79 15.66 -22.39 5.30
N ASP A 80 16.40 -21.58 4.55
CA ASP A 80 15.82 -20.57 3.65
C ASP A 80 14.95 -21.21 2.58
N PHE A 81 15.42 -22.31 1.98
CA PHE A 81 14.65 -23.07 0.99
C PHE A 81 13.34 -23.58 1.58
N LYS A 82 13.38 -24.26 2.74
CA LYS A 82 12.17 -24.76 3.41
C LYS A 82 11.23 -23.62 3.82
N GLY A 83 11.79 -22.52 4.32
CA GLY A 83 11.04 -21.32 4.68
C GLY A 83 10.28 -20.75 3.48
N TYR A 84 10.96 -20.60 2.33
CA TYR A 84 10.35 -20.11 1.10
C TYR A 84 9.29 -21.08 0.55
N VAL A 85 9.56 -22.38 0.51
CA VAL A 85 8.58 -23.40 0.08
C VAL A 85 7.31 -23.35 0.94
N ASN A 86 7.47 -23.22 2.26
CA ASN A 86 6.34 -23.08 3.18
C ASN A 86 5.54 -21.81 2.92
N LEU A 87 6.22 -20.68 2.69
CA LEU A 87 5.57 -19.41 2.34
C LEU A 87 4.78 -19.53 1.02
N LEU A 88 5.40 -20.08 -0.02
CA LEU A 88 4.75 -20.30 -1.31
C LEU A 88 3.53 -21.22 -1.20
N ASN A 89 3.64 -22.31 -0.43
CA ASN A 89 2.53 -23.22 -0.19
C ASN A 89 1.36 -22.55 0.56
N ARG A 90 1.63 -21.58 1.44
CA ARG A 90 0.58 -20.76 2.05
C ARG A 90 -0.16 -19.91 1.02
N PHE A 91 0.55 -19.28 0.08
CA PHE A 91 -0.09 -18.52 -1.01
C PHE A 91 -0.89 -19.44 -1.93
N LYS A 92 -0.36 -20.61 -2.30
CA LYS A 92 -1.08 -21.62 -3.07
C LYS A 92 -2.36 -22.06 -2.38
N ALA A 93 -2.30 -22.33 -1.07
CA ALA A 93 -3.48 -22.71 -0.28
C ALA A 93 -4.51 -21.57 -0.19
N PHE A 94 -4.05 -20.32 -0.02
CA PHE A 94 -4.91 -19.13 -0.01
C PHE A 94 -5.68 -18.97 -1.33
N LEU A 95 -4.99 -19.04 -2.48
CA LEU A 95 -5.63 -19.00 -3.80
C LEU A 95 -6.56 -20.20 -4.01
N GLY A 96 -6.10 -21.40 -3.64
CA GLY A 96 -6.87 -22.64 -3.78
C GLY A 96 -8.17 -22.63 -3.00
N ARG A 97 -8.23 -21.96 -1.84
CA ARG A 97 -9.48 -21.75 -1.08
C ARG A 97 -10.52 -20.98 -1.90
N SER A 98 -10.08 -20.08 -2.76
CA SER A 98 -10.93 -19.30 -3.68
C SER A 98 -11.12 -20.01 -5.03
N ASN A 99 -10.77 -21.30 -5.14
CA ASN A 99 -10.79 -22.09 -6.37
C ASN A 99 -9.94 -21.48 -7.49
N ILE A 100 -8.78 -20.92 -7.13
CA ILE A 100 -7.81 -20.35 -8.06
C ILE A 100 -6.52 -21.16 -7.99
N GLU A 101 -6.06 -21.62 -9.15
CA GLU A 101 -4.77 -22.27 -9.28
C GLU A 101 -3.64 -21.23 -9.27
N TYR A 102 -2.54 -21.58 -8.62
CA TYR A 102 -1.35 -20.75 -8.62
C TYR A 102 -0.67 -20.83 -9.99
N PRO A 103 -0.27 -19.69 -10.59
CA PRO A 103 0.28 -19.69 -11.94
C PRO A 103 1.61 -20.45 -12.02
N ALA A 104 1.76 -21.26 -13.06
CA ALA A 104 2.98 -22.01 -13.36
C ALA A 104 3.91 -21.27 -14.34
N SER A 105 3.46 -20.14 -14.88
CA SER A 105 4.22 -19.30 -15.78
C SER A 105 3.88 -17.82 -15.57
N ARG A 106 4.76 -16.95 -16.06
CA ARG A 106 4.50 -15.50 -16.09
C ARG A 106 3.26 -15.19 -16.91
N GLU A 107 3.07 -15.87 -18.04
CA GLU A 107 1.93 -15.69 -18.93
C GLU A 107 0.61 -16.04 -18.21
N GLU A 108 0.58 -17.15 -17.48
CA GLU A 108 -0.58 -17.50 -16.63
C GLU A 108 -0.84 -16.46 -15.54
N ALA A 109 0.22 -15.94 -14.90
CA ALA A 109 0.09 -14.88 -13.90
C ALA A 109 -0.48 -13.59 -14.50
N ILE A 110 -0.07 -13.20 -15.71
CA ILE A 110 -0.64 -12.05 -16.44
C ILE A 110 -2.12 -12.30 -16.75
N GLN A 111 -2.50 -13.50 -17.18
CA GLN A 111 -3.91 -13.83 -17.42
C GLN A 111 -4.76 -13.75 -16.15
N LEU A 112 -4.21 -14.15 -14.99
CA LEU A 112 -4.88 -13.95 -13.70
C LEU A 112 -5.05 -12.46 -13.39
N PHE A 113 -4.02 -11.64 -13.60
CA PHE A 113 -4.12 -10.19 -13.42
C PHE A 113 -5.18 -9.56 -14.32
N ILE A 114 -5.29 -10.00 -15.57
CA ILE A 114 -6.36 -9.57 -16.48
C ILE A 114 -7.73 -9.98 -15.94
N LYS A 115 -7.87 -11.24 -15.52
CA LYS A 115 -9.13 -11.77 -14.95
C LYS A 115 -9.56 -11.02 -13.68
N TRP A 116 -8.61 -10.60 -12.86
CA TRP A 116 -8.86 -9.83 -11.64
C TRP A 116 -9.04 -8.33 -11.88
N GLY A 117 -8.87 -7.87 -13.13
CA GLY A 117 -8.95 -6.46 -13.48
C GLY A 117 -7.74 -5.63 -13.03
N LEU A 118 -6.64 -6.27 -12.60
CA LEU A 118 -5.39 -5.59 -12.28
C LEU A 118 -4.66 -5.10 -13.54
N VAL A 119 -4.89 -5.79 -14.66
CA VAL A 119 -4.38 -5.41 -15.98
C VAL A 119 -5.55 -5.38 -16.95
N ILE A 120 -5.57 -4.38 -17.81
CA ILE A 120 -6.57 -4.21 -18.86
C ILE A 120 -5.89 -4.59 -20.18
N ASP A 121 -6.42 -5.60 -20.86
CA ASP A 121 -5.96 -5.97 -22.20
C ASP A 121 -6.84 -5.28 -23.26
N ASN A 122 -6.30 -4.24 -23.88
CA ASN A 122 -6.98 -3.47 -24.94
C ASN A 122 -6.65 -4.01 -26.34
N GLY A 123 -6.07 -5.22 -26.45
CA GLY A 123 -5.62 -5.82 -27.70
C GLY A 123 -4.20 -5.40 -28.05
N ASP A 124 -4.03 -4.16 -28.50
CA ASP A 124 -2.74 -3.64 -28.98
C ASP A 124 -1.82 -3.15 -27.85
N VAL A 125 -2.37 -2.95 -26.65
CA VAL A 125 -1.66 -2.46 -25.46
C VAL A 125 -2.21 -3.10 -24.19
N TRP A 126 -1.35 -3.25 -23.19
CA TRP A 126 -1.81 -3.39 -21.81
C TRP A 126 -1.93 -2.04 -21.13
N ASP A 127 -2.82 -1.98 -20.15
CA ASP A 127 -2.98 -0.85 -19.26
C ASP A 127 -3.24 -1.34 -17.83
N VAL A 128 -3.20 -0.43 -16.86
CA VAL A 128 -3.46 -0.73 -15.45
C VAL A 128 -4.45 0.31 -14.93
N PRO A 129 -5.56 -0.09 -14.27
CA PRO A 129 -6.48 0.89 -13.71
C PRO A 129 -5.80 1.69 -12.60
N VAL A 130 -6.18 2.94 -12.46
CA VAL A 130 -5.82 3.82 -11.33
C VAL A 130 -7.04 4.03 -10.45
N HIS A 131 -8.20 4.32 -11.06
CA HIS A 131 -9.44 4.48 -10.32
C HIS A 131 -10.69 4.19 -11.21
N PRO A 132 -11.64 3.35 -10.74
CA PRO A 132 -11.55 2.50 -9.56
C PRO A 132 -10.50 1.39 -9.74
N PHE A 133 -9.87 0.98 -8.63
CA PHE A 133 -8.95 -0.16 -8.60
C PHE A 133 -9.67 -1.36 -7.98
N PRO A 134 -9.50 -2.60 -8.49
CA PRO A 134 -10.17 -3.79 -7.94
C PRO A 134 -9.86 -4.02 -6.46
N ASP A 135 -10.80 -4.59 -5.71
CA ASP A 135 -10.61 -4.93 -4.30
C ASP A 135 -10.33 -6.43 -4.12
N ALA A 136 -9.22 -6.77 -3.45
CA ALA A 136 -8.87 -8.17 -3.22
C ALA A 136 -9.93 -8.90 -2.39
N SER A 137 -10.63 -8.19 -1.49
CA SER A 137 -11.69 -8.77 -0.66
C SER A 137 -12.95 -9.16 -1.43
N GLU A 138 -13.14 -8.60 -2.63
CA GLU A 138 -14.27 -8.96 -3.50
C GLU A 138 -14.00 -10.24 -4.29
N LEU A 139 -12.74 -10.66 -4.41
CA LEU A 139 -12.33 -11.79 -5.26
C LEU A 139 -11.96 -13.03 -4.47
N PHE A 140 -11.35 -12.87 -3.30
CA PHE A 140 -10.87 -14.01 -2.52
C PHE A 140 -11.85 -14.41 -1.42
N GLN A 141 -11.98 -15.71 -1.19
CA GLN A 141 -12.62 -16.21 0.01
C GLN A 141 -11.68 -15.98 1.20
N LEU A 142 -12.03 -15.05 2.07
CA LEU A 142 -11.26 -14.67 3.25
C LEU A 142 -11.84 -15.30 4.53
N SER A 143 -10.95 -15.66 5.46
CA SER A 143 -11.34 -15.83 6.86
C SER A 143 -11.64 -14.47 7.50
N GLU A 144 -12.32 -14.49 8.64
CA GLU A 144 -12.65 -13.28 9.40
C GLU A 144 -11.41 -12.46 9.75
N ALA A 145 -10.34 -13.12 10.23
CA ALA A 145 -9.09 -12.46 10.57
C ALA A 145 -8.41 -11.80 9.36
N GLU A 146 -8.43 -12.46 8.19
CA GLU A 146 -7.88 -11.90 6.95
C GLU A 146 -8.72 -10.72 6.45
N ALA A 147 -10.05 -10.81 6.52
CA ALA A 147 -10.94 -9.71 6.15
C ALA A 147 -10.72 -8.48 7.06
N MET A 148 -10.58 -8.68 8.36
CA MET A 148 -10.24 -7.62 9.31
C MET A 148 -8.87 -7.00 9.00
N ALA A 149 -7.86 -7.83 8.70
CA ALA A 149 -6.52 -7.34 8.35
C ALA A 149 -6.52 -6.50 7.06
N LEU A 150 -7.25 -6.92 6.02
CA LEU A 150 -7.38 -6.14 4.79
C LEU A 150 -8.16 -4.84 5.01
N ALA A 151 -9.23 -4.87 5.81
CA ALA A 151 -9.97 -3.67 6.18
C ALA A 151 -9.08 -2.67 6.92
N HIS A 152 -8.22 -3.15 7.83
CA HIS A 152 -7.25 -2.32 8.53
C HIS A 152 -6.22 -1.71 7.56
N ILE A 153 -5.68 -2.48 6.61
CA ILE A 153 -4.77 -1.95 5.58
C ILE A 153 -5.45 -0.82 4.77
N LYS A 154 -6.71 -1.02 4.39
CA LYS A 154 -7.48 -0.04 3.64
C LYS A 154 -7.70 1.23 4.46
N LEU A 155 -8.09 1.11 5.73
CA LEU A 155 -8.22 2.23 6.65
C LEU A 155 -6.88 2.98 6.79
N GLU A 156 -5.79 2.27 7.06
CA GLU A 156 -4.46 2.85 7.21
C GLU A 156 -4.00 3.60 5.95
N SER A 157 -4.31 3.08 4.76
CA SER A 157 -3.98 3.74 3.49
C SER A 157 -4.72 5.07 3.29
N LEU A 158 -5.89 5.24 3.92
CA LEU A 158 -6.68 6.47 3.88
C LEU A 158 -6.29 7.45 5.00
N VAL A 159 -6.05 6.93 6.20
CA VAL A 159 -5.77 7.73 7.41
C VAL A 159 -4.33 8.25 7.39
N HIS A 160 -3.35 7.42 7.02
CA HIS A 160 -1.94 7.77 7.16
C HIS A 160 -1.53 9.02 6.36
N PRO A 161 -1.95 9.25 5.10
CA PRO A 161 -1.61 10.48 4.39
C PRO A 161 -2.12 11.75 5.06
N VAL A 162 -3.32 11.70 5.64
CA VAL A 162 -3.91 12.83 6.37
C VAL A 162 -3.19 13.06 7.70
N PHE A 163 -2.85 11.97 8.40
CA PHE A 163 -2.03 12.01 9.60
C PHE A 163 -0.64 12.61 9.33
N SER A 164 0.07 12.17 8.28
CA SER A 164 1.38 12.70 7.94
C SER A 164 1.32 14.19 7.58
N ARG A 165 0.24 14.64 6.91
CA ARG A 165 0.00 16.06 6.65
C ARG A 165 -0.20 16.85 7.96
N LEU A 166 -0.96 16.30 8.91
CA LEU A 166 -1.13 16.92 10.22
C LEU A 166 0.20 17.07 10.95
N VAL A 167 0.98 16.00 11.04
CA VAL A 167 2.31 15.99 11.67
C VAL A 167 3.20 17.06 11.04
N MET A 168 3.26 17.12 9.71
CA MET A 168 4.05 18.13 8.98
C MET A 168 3.59 19.56 9.30
N MET A 169 2.29 19.84 9.21
CA MET A 169 1.74 21.18 9.45
C MET A 169 1.87 21.65 10.90
N LEU A 170 1.82 20.72 11.86
CA LEU A 170 2.09 21.02 13.27
C LEU A 170 3.60 21.28 13.49
N HIS A 171 4.46 20.46 12.88
CA HIS A 171 5.91 20.57 13.03
C HIS A 171 6.46 21.89 12.46
N GLU A 172 5.86 22.41 11.38
CA GLU A 172 6.25 23.70 10.78
C GLU A 172 5.96 24.92 11.67
N LYS A 173 5.20 24.77 12.77
CA LYS A 173 4.86 25.90 13.67
C LYS A 173 5.95 26.23 14.70
N ASP A 174 7.07 25.50 14.73
CA ASP A 174 8.16 25.68 15.72
C ASP A 174 7.67 25.71 17.18
N GLU A 175 6.56 25.03 17.47
CA GLU A 175 5.91 24.93 18.77
C GLU A 175 5.55 23.46 19.06
N ASN A 176 5.48 23.10 20.35
CA ASN A 176 5.12 21.74 20.77
C ASN A 176 3.69 21.66 21.34
N ALA A 177 3.08 22.81 21.66
CA ALA A 177 1.74 22.89 22.25
C ALA A 177 0.82 23.66 21.32
N PHE A 178 -0.38 23.12 21.11
CA PHE A 178 -1.34 23.62 20.15
C PHE A 178 -2.69 23.86 20.83
N ASN A 179 -3.40 24.88 20.35
CA ASN A 179 -4.77 25.16 20.75
C ASN A 179 -5.62 25.35 19.50
N LEU A 180 -6.26 24.27 19.03
CA LEU A 180 -6.96 24.23 17.75
C LEU A 180 -8.33 23.57 17.92
N SER A 181 -9.36 24.12 17.27
CA SER A 181 -10.67 23.48 17.20
C SER A 181 -10.68 22.35 16.16
N LYS A 182 -11.70 21.49 16.18
CA LYS A 182 -11.87 20.48 15.12
C LYS A 182 -12.12 21.14 13.77
N ASN A 183 -12.80 22.28 13.73
CA ASN A 183 -13.00 23.05 12.50
C ASN A 183 -11.68 23.53 11.90
N ASP A 184 -10.77 24.08 12.73
CA ASP A 184 -9.45 24.52 12.27
C ASP A 184 -8.66 23.33 11.68
N LEU A 185 -8.70 22.19 12.38
CA LEU A 185 -8.02 20.96 11.94
C LEU A 185 -8.63 20.42 10.64
N LYS A 186 -9.96 20.42 10.49
CA LYS A 186 -10.65 19.99 9.26
C LYS A 186 -10.29 20.87 8.07
N GLU A 187 -10.29 22.18 8.26
CA GLU A 187 -9.93 23.15 7.23
C GLU A 187 -8.47 22.98 6.80
N MET A 188 -7.56 22.94 7.77
CA MET A 188 -6.12 22.75 7.56
C MET A 188 -5.82 21.45 6.79
N LEU A 189 -6.52 20.36 7.12
CA LEU A 189 -6.28 19.05 6.51
C LEU A 189 -7.11 18.80 5.25
N GLY A 190 -8.14 19.62 4.98
CA GLY A 190 -9.10 19.39 3.91
C GLY A 190 -9.85 18.07 4.09
N THR A 191 -10.37 17.81 5.28
CA THR A 191 -10.94 16.50 5.69
C THR A 191 -12.32 16.62 6.36
N ASN A 192 -12.93 15.49 6.72
CA ASN A 192 -14.23 15.40 7.41
C ASN A 192 -14.10 14.82 8.84
N ASP A 193 -15.20 14.79 9.59
CA ASP A 193 -15.21 14.35 11.00
C ASP A 193 -14.73 12.91 11.21
N ALA A 194 -15.20 11.98 10.37
CA ALA A 194 -14.83 10.58 10.47
C ALA A 194 -13.33 10.38 10.28
N MET A 195 -12.74 11.04 9.27
CA MET A 195 -11.32 10.96 9.02
C MET A 195 -10.50 11.71 10.09
N LEU A 196 -10.97 12.88 10.55
CA LEU A 196 -10.30 13.60 11.62
C LEU A 196 -10.26 12.77 12.92
N ALA A 197 -11.33 12.06 13.27
CA ALA A 197 -11.37 11.19 14.44
C ALA A 197 -10.27 10.12 14.39
N GLU A 198 -10.14 9.41 13.27
CA GLU A 198 -9.10 8.38 13.08
C GLU A 198 -7.69 8.99 13.14
N VAL A 199 -7.49 10.18 12.55
CA VAL A 199 -6.21 10.89 12.60
C VAL A 199 -5.84 11.29 14.03
N LEU A 200 -6.80 11.78 14.83
CA LEU A 200 -6.57 12.15 16.23
C LEU A 200 -6.31 10.93 17.11
N ILE A 201 -7.02 9.83 16.89
CA ILE A 201 -6.73 8.54 17.54
C ILE A 201 -5.29 8.12 17.24
N LYS A 202 -4.87 8.18 15.98
CA LYS A 202 -3.50 7.86 15.55
C LYS A 202 -2.45 8.82 16.12
N LEU A 203 -2.81 10.07 16.39
CA LEU A 203 -1.92 11.06 17.01
C LEU A 203 -1.72 10.85 18.51
N THR A 204 -2.68 10.22 19.19
CA THR A 204 -2.71 10.05 20.66
C THR A 204 -1.40 9.49 21.27
N PRO A 205 -0.73 8.47 20.69
CA PRO A 205 0.53 7.96 21.26
C PRO A 205 1.67 8.99 21.30
N TYR A 206 1.58 10.01 20.45
CA TYR A 206 2.58 11.07 20.31
C TYR A 206 2.25 12.31 21.15
N MET A 207 1.15 12.31 21.90
CA MET A 207 0.79 13.43 22.78
C MET A 207 1.38 13.26 24.18
N GLU A 208 1.65 14.37 24.87
CA GLU A 208 2.00 14.35 26.30
C GLU A 208 0.88 13.73 27.14
N GLU A 209 -0.35 14.17 26.88
CA GLU A 209 -1.59 13.65 27.47
C GLU A 209 -2.63 13.42 26.37
N ALA A 210 -3.43 12.36 26.52
CA ALA A 210 -4.52 12.10 25.59
C ALA A 210 -5.62 13.15 25.74
N ILE A 211 -6.21 13.60 24.62
CA ILE A 211 -7.40 14.45 24.66
C ILE A 211 -8.59 13.59 25.11
N GLU A 212 -9.05 13.80 26.34
CA GLU A 212 -10.19 13.06 26.89
C GLU A 212 -11.47 13.37 26.10
N ASN A 213 -12.25 12.32 25.82
CA ASN A 213 -13.55 12.41 25.13
C ASN A 213 -13.49 13.25 23.85
N VAL A 214 -12.42 13.12 23.06
CA VAL A 214 -12.20 13.93 21.85
C VAL A 214 -13.40 13.94 20.91
N LEU A 215 -14.17 12.84 20.86
CA LEU A 215 -15.36 12.72 20.01
C LEU A 215 -16.53 13.61 20.50
N ASP A 216 -16.64 13.86 21.80
CA ASP A 216 -17.73 14.62 22.43
C ASP A 216 -17.48 16.14 22.44
N ILE A 217 -16.25 16.58 22.18
CA ILE A 217 -15.89 18.00 22.11
C ILE A 217 -16.60 18.67 20.91
N PRO A 218 -17.30 19.81 21.08
CA PRO A 218 -17.88 20.57 19.97
C PRO A 218 -16.85 21.00 18.92
N ASP A 219 -17.28 21.11 17.67
CA ASP A 219 -16.36 21.35 16.55
C ASP A 219 -15.64 22.71 16.58
N ASP A 220 -16.28 23.71 17.19
CA ASP A 220 -15.80 25.08 17.35
C ASP A 220 -15.05 25.31 18.67
N GLU A 221 -15.07 24.34 19.58
CA GLU A 221 -14.36 24.45 20.85
C GLU A 221 -12.88 24.10 20.66
N PRO A 222 -11.95 24.96 21.11
CA PRO A 222 -10.53 24.70 20.94
C PRO A 222 -10.05 23.60 21.89
N MET A 223 -9.28 22.67 21.35
CA MET A 223 -8.63 21.60 22.09
C MET A 223 -7.16 21.97 22.32
N SER A 224 -6.72 21.89 23.57
CA SER A 224 -5.32 22.08 23.94
C SER A 224 -4.61 20.73 24.03
N PHE A 225 -3.52 20.56 23.28
CA PHE A 225 -2.72 19.34 23.28
C PHE A 225 -1.26 19.66 22.98
N ALA A 226 -0.34 18.84 23.49
CA ALA A 226 1.09 18.96 23.24
C ALA A 226 1.64 17.68 22.60
N ILE A 227 2.54 17.84 21.63
CA ILE A 227 3.17 16.76 20.88
C ILE A 227 4.60 16.52 21.39
N VAL A 228 4.92 15.26 21.62
CA VAL A 228 6.26 14.76 21.94
C VAL A 228 6.91 14.28 20.64
N TRP A 229 7.64 15.18 19.97
CA TRP A 229 8.22 14.93 18.65
C TRP A 229 9.20 13.76 18.61
N GLU A 230 9.90 13.51 19.72
CA GLU A 230 10.83 12.39 19.86
C GLU A 230 10.15 11.06 19.58
N ARG A 231 8.90 10.88 20.03
CA ARG A 231 8.13 9.64 19.81
C ARG A 231 7.80 9.45 18.33
N ILE A 232 7.52 10.54 17.61
CA ILE A 232 7.30 10.50 16.16
C ILE A 232 8.62 10.14 15.47
N TYR A 233 9.73 10.76 15.84
CA TYR A 233 11.02 10.43 15.23
C TYR A 233 11.45 8.99 15.47
N GLU A 234 11.24 8.45 16.67
CA GLU A 234 11.54 7.05 16.96
C GLU A 234 10.74 6.09 16.07
N ASP A 235 9.45 6.37 15.84
CA ASP A 235 8.60 5.54 14.99
C ASP A 235 8.93 5.68 13.49
N PHE A 236 9.28 6.88 13.02
CA PHE A 236 9.52 7.15 11.59
C PHE A 236 10.97 6.94 11.15
N LEU A 237 11.94 7.26 12.01
CA LEU A 237 13.38 7.25 11.68
C LEU A 237 14.14 6.14 12.41
N GLY A 238 13.50 5.46 13.37
CA GLY A 238 14.13 4.45 14.21
C GLY A 238 15.13 5.05 15.22
N GLN A 239 15.61 4.21 16.14
CA GLN A 239 16.51 4.62 17.24
C GLN A 239 17.87 5.18 16.79
N GLN A 240 18.18 5.25 15.49
CA GLN A 240 19.43 5.83 15.00
C GLN A 240 19.49 7.36 15.09
N PHE A 241 18.36 8.05 15.31
CA PHE A 241 18.31 9.53 15.35
C PHE A 241 17.97 10.13 16.73
N SER A 242 17.76 9.30 17.76
CA SER A 242 17.44 9.76 19.12
C SER A 242 18.56 10.58 19.77
N SER A 243 19.79 10.56 19.24
CA SER A 243 20.91 11.38 19.72
C SER A 243 20.98 12.80 19.14
N ASN A 244 20.13 13.16 18.18
CA ASN A 244 20.15 14.47 17.52
C ASN A 244 19.04 15.44 17.97
N VAL A 245 18.17 15.02 18.90
CA VAL A 245 17.18 15.91 19.51
C VAL A 245 17.79 16.44 20.81
N GLN A 246 18.26 17.69 20.78
CA GLN A 246 18.74 18.46 21.93
C GLN A 246 17.67 19.43 22.39
#